data_AF-A0A7S2NPC1-F1
#
_entry.id   AF-A0A7S2NPC1-F1
#
_cell.length_a   1.000
_cell.length_b   1.000
_cell.length_c   1.000
_cell.angle_alpha   90.00
_cell.angle_beta   90.00
_cell.angle_gamma   90.00
#
_symmetry.space_group_name_H-M   'P 1'
#
loop_
_entity.id
_entity.type
_entity.pdbx_description
1 polymer ?
#
loop_
_entity_poly.entity_id
_entity_poly.type
_entity_poly.pdbx_seq_one_letter_code
_entity_poly.pdbx_strand_id
1 'polypeptide(L)'
;RGQELERLQAMLRSPAGGGVGACAAGVTMIEASGFGGVGKTQMAIEYCYRHYQANPEMGGYGLVVWLHAASSDSIAAGLRQLAADSGIAVRDKNNEQVIEEVRSRLYRTGCPWLLVFDNIE
;
A
#
# COMPACT_ATOMS: atom_id res chain seq x y z
N ARG A 1 -21.84 -1.23 -0.45
CA ARG A 1 -20.54 -0.60 -0.78
C ARG A 1 -20.04 0.33 0.33
N GLY A 2 -20.77 1.36 0.76
CA GLY A 2 -20.32 2.28 1.83
C GLY A 2 -19.87 1.60 3.14
N GLN A 3 -20.69 0.69 3.69
CA GLN A 3 -20.35 -0.06 4.92
C GLN A 3 -19.08 -0.92 4.79
N GLU A 4 -18.74 -1.35 3.58
CA GLU A 4 -17.59 -2.22 3.35
C GLU A 4 -16.28 -1.42 3.28
N LEU A 5 -16.34 -0.19 2.75
CA LEU A 5 -15.25 0.77 2.84
C LEU A 5 -15.01 1.24 4.28
N GLU A 6 -16.08 1.43 5.06
CA GLU A 6 -15.96 1.75 6.49
C GLU A 6 -15.31 0.60 7.28
N ARG A 7 -15.66 -0.66 6.96
CA ARG A 7 -14.99 -1.83 7.53
C ARG A 7 -13.51 -1.88 7.14
N LEU A 8 -13.19 -1.66 5.86
CA LEU A 8 -11.81 -1.62 5.38
C LEU A 8 -11.00 -0.51 6.10
N GLN A 9 -11.60 0.66 6.29
CA GLN A 9 -10.99 1.76 7.04
C GLN A 9 -10.76 1.40 8.51
N ALA A 10 -11.75 0.80 9.18
CA ALA A 10 -11.64 0.40 10.58
C ALA A 10 -10.55 -0.66 10.77
N MET A 11 -10.43 -1.60 9.82
CA MET A 11 -9.36 -2.59 9.79
C MET A 11 -8.01 -1.90 9.62
N LEU A 12 -7.81 -1.09 8.56
CA LEU A 12 -6.54 -0.40 8.28
C LEU A 12 -6.08 0.49 9.44
N ARG A 13 -7.01 1.08 10.19
CA ARG A 13 -6.72 1.95 11.33
C ARG A 13 -6.61 1.26 12.69
N SER A 14 -6.87 -0.04 12.79
CA SER A 14 -6.72 -0.79 14.05
C SER A 14 -5.36 -1.50 14.10
N PRO A 15 -4.38 -1.00 14.87
CA PRO A 15 -3.03 -1.59 14.93
C PRO A 15 -2.97 -2.95 15.65
N ALA A 16 -4.10 -3.48 16.15
CA ALA A 16 -4.19 -4.79 16.77
C ALA A 16 -5.61 -5.36 16.61
N GLY A 17 -5.78 -6.38 15.76
CA GLY A 17 -7.09 -7.05 15.64
C GLY A 17 -7.22 -8.06 14.50
N GLY A 18 -6.57 -9.23 14.65
CA GLY A 18 -7.07 -10.50 14.08
C GLY A 18 -6.96 -10.70 12.57
N GLY A 19 -5.74 -10.81 12.06
CA GLY A 19 -5.43 -11.24 10.70
C GLY A 19 -3.91 -11.34 10.53
N VAL A 20 -3.43 -12.35 9.81
CA VAL A 20 -2.03 -12.80 9.78
C VAL A 20 -1.05 -11.64 9.51
N GLY A 21 -0.15 -11.35 10.47
CA GLY A 21 1.02 -10.50 10.26
C GLY A 21 0.97 -9.06 10.80
N ALA A 22 0.64 -8.85 12.09
CA ALA A 22 0.91 -7.58 12.75
C ALA A 22 2.40 -7.45 13.10
N CYS A 23 3.16 -6.66 12.33
CA CYS A 23 4.50 -6.24 12.72
C CYS A 23 4.40 -5.00 13.63
N ALA A 24 5.16 -5.00 14.72
CA ALA A 24 5.12 -4.01 15.79
C ALA A 24 5.68 -2.64 15.36
N ALA A 25 4.92 -1.92 14.51
CA ALA A 25 4.92 -0.46 14.32
C ALA A 25 3.98 -0.13 13.14
N GLY A 26 2.69 0.07 13.41
CA GLY A 26 1.79 0.90 12.58
C GLY A 26 1.52 0.48 11.13
N VAL A 27 1.88 -0.72 10.69
CA VAL A 27 1.53 -1.22 9.34
C VAL A 27 0.40 -2.22 9.46
N THR A 28 -0.76 -1.88 8.91
CA THR A 28 -1.89 -2.81 8.80
C THR A 28 -1.91 -3.43 7.40
N MET A 29 -1.82 -4.75 7.32
CA MET A 29 -1.98 -5.50 6.09
C MET A 29 -3.37 -6.12 6.03
N ILE A 30 -4.04 -5.99 4.88
CA ILE A 30 -5.33 -6.64 4.63
C ILE A 30 -5.22 -7.39 3.32
N GLU A 31 -5.44 -8.70 3.39
CA GLU A 31 -5.58 -9.53 2.21
C GLU A 31 -7.05 -9.55 1.78
N ALA A 32 -7.31 -9.16 0.53
CA ALA A 32 -8.62 -9.29 -0.07
C ALA A 32 -8.64 -10.55 -0.96
N SER A 33 -8.84 -11.73 -0.35
CA SER A 33 -9.01 -12.99 -1.07
C SER A 33 -10.49 -13.35 -1.22
N GLY A 34 -10.87 -13.87 -2.40
CA GLY A 34 -12.24 -14.29 -2.71
C GLY A 34 -12.39 -14.66 -4.19
N PHE A 35 -13.39 -15.50 -4.52
CA PHE A 35 -13.66 -15.95 -5.90
C PHE A 35 -13.67 -14.76 -6.90
N GLY A 36 -13.14 -14.98 -8.10
CA GLY A 36 -13.02 -13.95 -9.14
C GLY A 36 -14.36 -13.25 -9.43
N GLY A 37 -14.32 -11.94 -9.71
CA GLY A 37 -15.51 -11.16 -10.11
C GLY A 37 -16.23 -10.34 -9.03
N VAL A 38 -15.83 -10.43 -7.75
CA VAL A 38 -16.50 -9.69 -6.65
C VAL A 38 -16.13 -8.18 -6.60
N GLY A 39 -15.24 -7.71 -7.49
CA GLY A 39 -14.91 -6.28 -7.59
C GLY A 39 -13.92 -5.77 -6.53
N LYS A 40 -13.05 -6.64 -6.00
CA LYS A 40 -12.03 -6.31 -4.98
C LYS A 40 -11.09 -5.19 -5.45
N THR A 41 -10.57 -5.30 -6.67
CA THR A 41 -9.77 -4.26 -7.32
C THR A 41 -10.55 -2.94 -7.41
N GLN A 42 -11.83 -2.98 -7.77
CA GLN A 42 -12.68 -1.79 -7.85
C GLN A 42 -12.92 -1.15 -6.47
N MET A 43 -13.04 -1.96 -5.42
CA MET A 43 -13.15 -1.49 -4.04
C MET A 43 -11.85 -0.83 -3.55
N ALA A 44 -10.70 -1.44 -3.83
CA ALA A 44 -9.40 -0.86 -3.52
C ALA A 44 -9.18 0.47 -4.27
N ILE A 45 -9.57 0.55 -5.54
CA ILE A 45 -9.55 1.80 -6.33
C ILE A 45 -10.44 2.86 -5.66
N GLU A 46 -11.69 2.51 -5.33
CA GLU A 46 -12.64 3.44 -4.70
C GLU A 46 -12.13 3.96 -3.35
N TYR A 47 -11.52 3.08 -2.55
CA TYR A 47 -10.89 3.44 -1.28
C TYR A 47 -9.72 4.41 -1.50
N CYS A 48 -8.79 4.09 -2.41
CA CYS A 48 -7.66 4.96 -2.73
C CYS A 48 -8.11 6.35 -3.16
N TYR A 49 -9.09 6.44 -4.06
CA TYR A 49 -9.59 7.71 -4.58
C TYR A 49 -10.21 8.59 -3.47
N ARG A 50 -11.01 8.00 -2.58
CA ARG A 50 -11.68 8.71 -1.48
C ARG A 50 -10.69 9.22 -0.43
N HIS A 51 -9.63 8.47 -0.13
CA HIS A 51 -8.69 8.79 0.93
C HIS A 51 -7.44 9.53 0.47
N TYR A 52 -7.09 9.49 -0.81
CA TYR A 52 -6.06 10.35 -1.38
C TYR A 52 -6.45 11.83 -1.33
N GLN A 53 -7.74 12.15 -1.52
CA GLN A 53 -8.24 13.53 -1.52
C GLN A 53 -8.50 14.09 -0.11
N ALA A 54 -8.49 13.23 0.90
CA ALA A 54 -8.72 13.65 2.28
C ALA A 54 -7.46 14.28 2.87
N ASN A 55 -7.63 15.31 3.72
CA ASN A 55 -6.51 15.90 4.46
C ASN A 55 -5.86 14.84 5.38
N PRO A 56 -4.52 14.74 5.47
CA PRO A 56 -3.83 13.88 6.42
C PRO A 56 -4.33 13.96 7.87
N GLU A 57 -4.78 15.14 8.35
CA GLU A 57 -5.35 15.31 9.69
C GLU A 57 -6.71 14.61 9.87
N MET A 58 -7.43 14.36 8.77
CA MET A 58 -8.66 13.55 8.73
C MET A 58 -8.35 12.09 8.34
N GLY A 59 -7.06 11.75 8.27
CA GLY A 59 -6.48 10.47 7.89
C GLY A 59 -6.71 10.10 6.44
N GLY A 60 -6.51 11.08 5.56
CA GLY A 60 -6.07 10.80 4.20
C GLY A 60 -4.61 10.38 4.13
N TYR A 61 -4.19 9.92 2.96
CA TYR A 61 -2.82 9.46 2.71
C TYR A 61 -2.06 10.51 1.91
N GLY A 62 -0.86 10.88 2.38
CA GLY A 62 0.03 11.77 1.64
C GLY A 62 0.73 11.08 0.47
N LEU A 63 0.66 9.75 0.43
CA LEU A 63 1.19 8.91 -0.65
C LEU A 63 0.30 7.68 -0.82
N VAL A 64 -0.16 7.43 -2.05
CA VAL A 64 -0.86 6.20 -2.43
C VAL A 64 -0.12 5.57 -3.61
N VAL A 65 0.29 4.32 -3.47
CA VAL A 65 1.04 3.59 -4.49
C VAL A 65 0.33 2.30 -4.83
N TRP A 66 0.14 2.07 -6.12
CA TRP A 66 -0.42 0.83 -6.64
C TRP A 66 0.68 0.01 -7.33
N LEU A 67 0.96 -1.18 -6.82
CA LEU A 67 1.99 -2.09 -7.30
C LEU A 67 1.32 -3.31 -7.92
N HIS A 68 1.73 -3.66 -9.14
CA HIS A 68 1.37 -4.93 -9.75
C HIS A 68 2.24 -6.04 -9.15
N ALA A 69 1.62 -7.01 -8.50
CA ALA A 69 2.25 -8.01 -7.65
C ALA A 69 2.22 -9.43 -8.23
N ALA A 70 2.14 -9.55 -9.56
CA ALA A 70 2.13 -10.84 -10.25
C ALA A 70 3.46 -11.61 -10.12
N SER A 71 4.57 -10.92 -9.85
CA SER A 71 5.86 -11.54 -9.58
C SER A 71 6.78 -10.64 -8.75
N SER A 72 7.85 -11.20 -8.20
CA SER A 72 8.88 -10.42 -7.52
C SER A 72 9.50 -9.34 -8.42
N ASP A 73 9.65 -9.62 -9.71
CA ASP A 73 10.18 -8.66 -10.68
C ASP A 73 9.19 -7.52 -10.97
N SER A 74 7.88 -7.81 -11.03
CA SER A 74 6.87 -6.76 -11.22
C SER A 74 6.78 -5.82 -10.01
N ILE A 75 6.91 -6.37 -8.80
CA ILE A 75 7.00 -5.59 -7.56
C ILE A 75 8.26 -4.72 -7.57
N ALA A 76 9.42 -5.30 -7.88
CA ALA A 76 10.68 -4.56 -7.92
C ALA A 76 10.64 -3.43 -8.96
N ALA A 77 10.06 -3.68 -10.14
CA ALA A 77 9.86 -2.65 -11.16
C ALA A 77 8.96 -1.51 -10.66
N GLY A 78 7.85 -1.82 -9.99
CA GLY A 78 6.97 -0.81 -9.39
C GLY A 78 7.66 0.01 -8.30
N LEU A 79 8.48 -0.62 -7.45
CA LEU A 79 9.27 0.06 -6.43
C LEU A 79 10.36 0.95 -7.02
N ARG A 80 10.99 0.55 -8.14
CA ARG A 80 11.93 1.41 -8.87
C ARG A 80 11.23 2.63 -9.47
N GLN A 81 10.02 2.46 -9.98
CA GLN A 81 9.21 3.58 -10.47
C GLN A 81 8.87 4.56 -9.34
N LEU A 82 8.38 4.04 -8.20
CA LEU A 82 8.13 4.85 -7.00
C LEU A 82 9.39 5.60 -6.55
N ALA A 83 10.54 4.91 -6.55
CA ALA A 83 11.81 5.51 -6.21
C ALA A 83 12.18 6.67 -7.16
N ALA A 84 12.01 6.48 -8.46
CA ALA A 84 12.25 7.54 -9.45
C ALA A 84 11.33 8.75 -9.23
N ASP A 85 10.02 8.51 -9.04
CA ASP A 85 9.02 9.56 -8.84
C ASP A 85 9.24 10.33 -7.53
N SER A 86 9.83 9.68 -6.53
CA SER A 86 10.13 10.25 -5.21
C SER A 86 11.55 10.81 -5.09
N GLY A 87 12.35 10.82 -6.18
CA GLY A 87 13.73 11.31 -6.17
C GLY A 87 14.72 10.42 -5.38
N ILE A 88 14.38 9.16 -5.17
CA ILE A 88 15.22 8.18 -4.48
C ILE A 88 16.18 7.55 -5.50
N ALA A 89 17.49 7.76 -5.31
CA ALA A 89 18.51 7.25 -6.21
C ALA A 89 18.69 5.72 -6.08
N VAL A 90 18.20 4.97 -7.08
CA VAL A 90 18.25 3.49 -7.12
C VAL A 90 18.78 2.90 -8.43
N ARG A 91 19.35 3.74 -9.32
CA ARG A 91 19.76 3.34 -10.69
C ARG A 91 20.69 2.12 -10.71
N ASP A 92 21.72 2.13 -9.87
CA ASP A 92 22.76 1.09 -9.86
C ASP A 92 22.55 0.04 -8.74
N LYS A 93 21.35 0.01 -8.16
CA LYS A 93 20.99 -0.88 -7.06
C LYS A 93 20.31 -2.15 -7.60
N ASN A 94 20.56 -3.29 -6.98
CA ASN A 94 19.78 -4.51 -7.21
C ASN A 94 18.38 -4.41 -6.56
N ASN A 95 17.54 -5.43 -6.72
CA ASN A 95 16.15 -5.38 -6.27
C ASN A 95 16.02 -5.30 -4.75
N GLU A 96 16.85 -6.04 -4.00
CA GLU A 96 16.87 -6.02 -2.54
C GLU A 96 17.26 -4.63 -2.01
N GLN A 97 18.27 -4.01 -2.62
CA GLN A 97 18.70 -2.66 -2.28
C GLN A 97 17.64 -1.61 -2.60
N VAL A 98 16.88 -1.76 -3.69
CA VAL A 98 15.75 -0.87 -4.00
C VAL A 98 14.67 -0.98 -2.92
N ILE A 99 14.31 -2.21 -2.53
CA ILE A 99 13.30 -2.46 -1.49
C ILE A 99 13.70 -1.79 -0.18
N GLU A 100 14.95 -1.98 0.27
CA GLU A 100 15.44 -1.37 1.51
C GLU A 100 15.44 0.17 1.46
N GLU A 101 15.80 0.77 0.34
CA GLU A 101 15.77 2.23 0.17
C GLU A 101 14.34 2.78 0.21
N VAL A 102 13.42 2.16 -0.52
CA VAL A 102 12.02 2.57 -0.50
C VAL A 102 11.44 2.39 0.90
N ARG A 103 11.70 1.25 1.58
CA ARG A 103 11.25 1.00 2.96
C ARG A 103 11.77 2.05 3.93
N SER A 104 13.07 2.35 3.85
CA SER A 104 13.71 3.38 4.68
C SER A 104 13.11 4.77 4.44
N ARG A 105 12.77 5.08 3.19
CA ARG A 105 12.13 6.35 2.82
C ARG A 105 10.70 6.42 3.35
N LEU A 106 9.88 5.40 3.14
CA LEU A 106 8.51 5.28 3.66
C LEU A 106 8.45 5.42 5.19
N TYR A 107 9.44 4.84 5.89
CA TYR A 107 9.54 4.98 7.34
C TYR A 107 9.84 6.43 7.79
N ARG A 108 10.55 7.20 6.97
CA ARG A 108 11.02 8.56 7.31
C ARG A 108 10.13 9.68 6.78
N THR A 109 9.15 9.42 5.91
CA THR A 109 8.34 10.48 5.27
C THR A 109 7.54 11.29 6.29
N GLY A 110 7.21 10.70 7.45
CA GLY A 110 6.33 11.30 8.45
C GLY A 110 4.88 11.46 8.00
N CYS A 111 4.55 11.12 6.75
CA CYS A 111 3.20 11.16 6.20
C CYS A 111 2.60 9.74 6.13
N PRO A 112 1.30 9.58 6.40
CA PRO A 112 0.63 8.31 6.17
C PRO A 112 0.71 7.91 4.70
N TRP A 113 1.05 6.66 4.44
CA TRP A 113 1.12 6.09 3.11
C TRP A 113 0.21 4.86 2.99
N LEU A 114 -0.26 4.59 1.78
CA LEU A 114 -1.02 3.41 1.43
C LEU A 114 -0.33 2.71 0.25
N LEU A 115 0.04 1.44 0.44
CA LEU A 115 0.53 0.59 -0.63
C LEU A 115 -0.55 -0.44 -0.97
N VAL A 116 -0.88 -0.55 -2.24
CA VAL A 116 -1.79 -1.58 -2.76
C VAL A 116 -0.97 -2.54 -3.61
N PHE A 117 -0.99 -3.83 -3.26
CA PHE A 117 -0.42 -4.90 -4.06
C PHE A 117 -1.57 -5.62 -4.76
N ASP A 118 -1.66 -5.47 -6.08
CA ASP A 118 -2.75 -6.02 -6.89
C ASP A 118 -2.25 -7.17 -7.75
N ASN A 119 -3.11 -8.17 -7.95
CA ASN A 119 -2.79 -9.41 -8.64
C ASN A 119 -1.61 -10.18 -8.00
N ILE A 120 -1.68 -10.43 -6.69
CA ILE A 120 -0.75 -11.35 -6.02
C ILE A 120 -1.04 -12.77 -6.52
N GLU A 121 -0.02 -13.39 -7.11
CA GLU A 121 -0.01 -14.80 -7.55
C GLU A 121 0.90 -15.67 -6.68
#